data_AF-A0A0P1FYW1-F1
#
_entry.id   AF-A0A0P1FYW1-F1
#
_cell.length_a   1.000
_cell.length_b   1.000
_cell.length_c   1.000
_cell.angle_alpha   90.00
_cell.angle_beta   90.00
_cell.angle_gamma   90.00
#
_symmetry.space_group_name_H-M   'P 1'
#
loop_
_entity.id
_entity.type
_entity.pdbx_description
1 polymer ?
#
loop_
_entity_poly.entity_id
_entity_poly.type
_entity_poly.pdbx_seq_one_letter_code
_entity_poly.pdbx_strand_id
1 'polypeptide(L)' 'MIDPTPNEMQAMSVGGQYGGEYLESIGKSDLATLTETEWDRFLDAVITGYCEQLRALAGQDRTRLDAMTPEVPF' A
#
# COMPACT_ATOMS: atom_id res chain seq x y z
N MET A 1 -5.01 -10.05 -7.65
CA MET A 1 -4.86 -11.17 -6.69
C MET A 1 -6.21 -11.86 -6.59
N ILE A 2 -6.26 -13.19 -6.64
CA ILE A 2 -7.55 -13.92 -6.66
C ILE A 2 -8.15 -14.02 -5.25
N ASP A 3 -7.32 -14.13 -4.21
CA ASP A 3 -7.74 -14.16 -2.80
C ASP A 3 -6.79 -13.35 -1.90
N PRO A 4 -6.98 -12.03 -1.77
CA PRO A 4 -6.11 -11.20 -0.95
C PRO A 4 -6.30 -11.48 0.55
N THR A 5 -5.18 -11.58 1.26
CA THR A 5 -5.16 -11.57 2.73
C THR A 5 -5.70 -10.24 3.27
N PRO A 6 -6.12 -10.18 4.55
CA PRO A 6 -6.56 -8.93 5.18
C PRO A 6 -5.53 -7.79 5.10
N ASN A 7 -4.24 -8.11 5.19
CA ASN A 7 -3.17 -7.12 5.06
C ASN A 7 -3.05 -6.61 3.62
N GLU A 8 -3.18 -7.49 2.64
CA GLU A 8 -3.16 -7.12 1.23
C GLU A 8 -4.38 -6.28 0.84
N MET A 9 -5.57 -6.58 1.37
CA MET A 9 -6.76 -5.74 1.16
C MET A 9 -6.56 -4.32 1.72
N GLN A 10 -6.01 -4.20 2.92
CA GLN A 10 -5.71 -2.88 3.51
C GLN A 10 -4.65 -2.12 2.71
N ALA A 11 -3.59 -2.80 2.30
CA ALA A 11 -2.56 -2.20 1.46
C ALA A 11 -3.10 -1.74 0.11
N MET A 12 -4.01 -2.49 -0.52
CA MET A 12 -4.67 -2.07 -1.77
C MET A 12 -5.46 -0.77 -1.58
N SER A 13 -6.16 -0.63 -0.45
CA SER A 13 -6.90 0.58 -0.14
C SER A 13 -5.98 1.79 -0.03
N VAL A 14 -4.85 1.67 0.69
CA VAL A 14 -3.89 2.76 0.85
C VAL A 14 -3.17 3.10 -0.46
N GLY A 15 -2.76 2.09 -1.23
CA GLY A 15 -2.20 2.31 -2.56
C GLY A 15 -3.17 3.03 -3.49
N GLY A 16 -4.45 2.64 -3.48
CA GLY A 16 -5.50 3.33 -4.24
C GLY A 16 -5.68 4.80 -3.82
N GLN A 17 -5.58 5.11 -2.52
CA GLN A 17 -5.63 6.49 -2.01
C GLN A 17 -4.46 7.32 -2.55
N TYR A 18 -3.23 6.80 -2.53
CA TYR A 18 -2.06 7.50 -3.05
C TYR A 18 -2.18 7.78 -4.56
N GLY A 19 -2.68 6.80 -5.32
CA GLY A 19 -3.02 7.01 -6.73
C GLY A 19 -4.08 8.10 -6.93
N GLY A 20 -5.14 8.10 -6.10
CA GLY A 20 -6.18 9.11 -6.12
C GLY A 20 -5.66 10.51 -5.81
N GLU A 21 -4.82 10.66 -4.78
CA GLU A 21 -4.16 11.93 -4.42
C GLU A 21 -3.29 12.45 -5.56
N TYR A 22 -2.55 11.57 -6.25
CA TYR A 22 -1.78 11.94 -7.43
C TYR A 22 -2.69 12.47 -8.55
N LEU A 23 -3.75 11.76 -8.88
CA LEU A 23 -4.73 12.16 -9.89
C LEU A 23 -5.38 13.51 -9.58
N GLU A 24 -5.74 13.73 -8.32
CA GLU A 24 -6.27 15.00 -7.83
C GLU A 24 -5.24 16.13 -7.98
N SER A 25 -3.96 15.88 -7.67
CA SER A 25 -2.89 16.88 -7.80
C SER A 25 -2.65 17.38 -9.23
N ILE A 26 -2.93 16.53 -10.24
CA ILE A 26 -2.84 16.90 -11.66
C ILE A 26 -4.19 17.28 -12.26
N GLY A 27 -5.26 17.27 -11.47
CA GLY A 27 -6.61 17.64 -11.88
C GLY A 27 -7.24 16.70 -12.91
N LYS A 28 -6.85 15.42 -12.93
CA LYS A 28 -7.38 14.41 -13.87
C LYS A 28 -8.08 13.29 -13.12
N SER A 29 -9.13 12.75 -13.72
CA SER A 29 -9.87 11.59 -13.19
C SER A 29 -10.16 10.52 -14.25
N ASP A 30 -10.19 10.91 -15.54
CA ASP A 30 -10.23 9.98 -16.65
C ASP A 30 -8.83 9.47 -16.98
N LEU A 31 -8.57 8.22 -16.61
CA LEU A 31 -7.30 7.53 -16.84
C LEU A 31 -6.90 7.46 -18.32
N ALA A 32 -7.86 7.49 -19.26
CA ALA A 32 -7.57 7.49 -20.70
C ALA A 32 -6.94 8.80 -21.19
N THR A 33 -6.98 9.87 -20.37
CA THR A 33 -6.41 11.19 -20.70
C THR A 33 -5.02 11.40 -20.13
N LEU A 34 -4.48 10.40 -19.41
CA LEU A 34 -3.10 10.44 -18.94
C LEU A 34 -2.14 10.28 -20.12
N THR A 35 -1.10 11.09 -20.12
CA THR A 35 0.11 10.81 -20.91
C THR A 35 0.82 9.59 -20.34
N GLU A 36 1.73 8.99 -21.11
CA GLU A 36 2.55 7.86 -20.63
C GLU A 36 3.29 8.19 -19.32
N THR A 37 3.88 9.39 -19.23
CA THR A 37 4.57 9.84 -18.01
C THR A 37 3.64 9.96 -16.81
N GLU A 38 2.42 10.50 -17.01
CA GLU A 38 1.44 10.61 -15.92
C GLU A 38 0.91 9.24 -15.50
N TRP A 39 0.73 8.34 -16.46
CA TRP A 39 0.34 6.95 -16.21
C TRP A 39 1.39 6.23 -15.36
N ASP A 40 2.67 6.35 -15.73
CA ASP A 40 3.77 5.75 -14.97
C ASP A 40 3.84 6.30 -13.54
N ARG A 41 3.64 7.61 -13.37
CA ARG A 41 3.61 8.25 -12.05
C ARG A 41 2.40 7.83 -11.21
N PHE A 42 1.24 7.65 -11.84
CA PHE A 42 0.07 7.13 -11.17
C PHE A 42 0.32 5.70 -10.67
N LEU A 43 0.86 4.82 -11.51
CA LEU A 43 1.20 3.45 -11.10
C LEU A 43 2.27 3.43 -10.00
N ASP A 44 3.29 4.28 -10.10
CA ASP A 44 4.33 4.42 -9.08
C ASP A 44 3.74 4.82 -7.72
N ALA A 45 2.82 5.79 -7.70
CA ALA A 45 2.11 6.20 -6.48
C ALA A 45 1.29 5.04 -5.87
N VAL A 46 0.53 4.31 -6.70
CA VAL A 46 -0.29 3.18 -6.24
C VAL A 46 0.57 2.05 -5.67
N ILE A 47 1.62 1.66 -6.40
CA ILE A 47 2.51 0.55 -6.01
C ILE A 47 3.31 0.94 -4.76
N THR A 48 3.77 2.19 -4.68
CA THR A 48 4.49 2.71 -3.51
C THR A 48 3.61 2.66 -2.27
N GLY A 49 2.41 3.24 -2.31
CA GLY A 49 1.48 3.23 -1.17
C GLY A 49 1.11 1.80 -0.73
N TYR A 50 0.92 0.89 -1.68
CA TYR A 50 0.69 -0.52 -1.40
C TYR A 50 1.89 -1.17 -0.68
N CYS A 51 3.11 -0.99 -1.20
CA CYS A 51 4.32 -1.59 -0.63
C CYS A 51 4.65 -1.04 0.75
N GLU A 52 4.50 0.27 0.94
CA GLU A 52 4.73 0.92 2.23
C GLU A 52 3.74 0.40 3.27
N GLN A 53 2.47 0.31 2.93
CA GLN A 53 1.46 -0.21 3.87
C GLN A 53 1.69 -1.68 4.23
N LEU A 54 2.08 -2.52 3.26
CA LEU A 54 2.45 -3.92 3.56
C LEU A 54 3.64 -4.01 4.53
N ARG A 55 4.68 -3.18 4.33
CA ARG A 55 5.84 -3.14 5.23
C ARG A 55 5.43 -2.70 6.63
N ALA A 56 4.56 -1.70 6.74
CA ALA A 56 4.06 -1.22 8.03
C ALA A 56 3.28 -2.32 8.77
N LEU A 57 2.35 -2.99 8.08
CA LEU A 57 1.55 -4.08 8.66
C LEU A 57 2.41 -5.28 9.06
N ALA A 58 3.38 -5.67 8.23
CA ALA A 58 4.32 -6.73 8.58
C ALA A 58 5.16 -6.39 9.83
N GLY A 59 5.55 -5.12 9.99
CA GLY A 59 6.23 -4.64 11.19
C GLY A 59 5.36 -4.71 12.45
N GLN A 60 4.07 -4.38 12.33
CA GLN A 60 3.10 -4.51 13.42
C GLN A 60 2.89 -5.97 13.82
N ASP A 61 2.71 -6.86 12.83
CA ASP A 61 2.56 -8.29 13.08
C ASP A 61 3.78 -8.90 13.76
N ARG A 62 4.99 -8.50 13.33
CA ARG A 62 6.25 -8.92 13.98
C ARG A 62 6.28 -8.48 15.45
N THR A 63 6.05 -7.21 15.70
CA THR A 63 6.04 -6.64 17.07
C THR A 63 5.05 -7.39 17.97
N ARG A 64 3.86 -7.71 17.44
CA ARG A 64 2.83 -8.46 18.16
C ARG A 64 3.29 -9.87 18.52
N LEU A 65 3.90 -10.59 17.57
CA LEU A 65 4.40 -11.95 17.81
C LEU A 65 5.55 -11.97 18.82
N ASP A 66 6.46 -11.00 18.74
CA ASP A 66 7.59 -10.89 19.66
C ASP A 66 7.08 -10.65 21.10
N ALA A 67 6.07 -9.79 21.27
CA ALA A 67 5.43 -9.54 22.57
C ALA A 67 4.67 -10.76 23.15
N MET A 68 4.31 -11.73 22.32
CA MET A 68 3.61 -12.96 22.75
C MET A 68 4.58 -14.09 23.16
N THR A 69 5.88 -13.95 22.89
CA THR A 69 6.88 -14.98 23.24
C THR A 69 7.37 -14.70 24.66
N PRO A 70 7.05 -15.54 25.68
CA PRO A 70 7.60 -15.33 27.01
C PRO A 70 9.12 -15.48 26.96
N GLU A 71 9.86 -14.51 27.52
CA GLU A 71 11.29 -14.65 27.75
C GLU A 71 11.50 -15.89 28.63
N VAL A 72 12.02 -16.97 28.04
CA VAL A 72 12.38 -18.16 28.80
C VAL A 72 13.61 -17.76 29.64
N PRO A 73 13.50 -17.69 30.98
CA PRO A 73 14.65 -17.38 31.81
C PRO A 73 15.62 -18.56 31.72
N PHE A 74 16.86 -18.28 31.32
CA PHE A 74 17.98 -19.23 31.39
C PHE A 74 18.47 -19.38 32.84
#